data_AF-O17013-F1
#
_entry.id   AF-O17013-F1
#
_cell.length_a   1.000
_cell.length_b   1.000
_cell.length_c   1.000
_cell.angle_alpha   90.00
_cell.angle_beta   90.00
_cell.angle_gamma   90.00
#
_symmetry.space_group_name_H-M   'P 1'
#
loop_
_entity.id
_entity.type
_entity.pdbx_description
1 polymer ?
#
loop_
_entity_poly.entity_id
_entity_poly.type
_entity_poly.pdbx_seq_one_letter_code
_entity_poly.pdbx_strand_id
1 'polypeptide(L)'
;MPYEFAGGPYRPLCPLSKISRRWNLNSRGGAIVPSSTSVHSLGHSISMLAVMSPSTSKAPNLIAILTERCAVCGDQVKSDRLGCPACLGCILFFRRSVLKNASYKCGRKGACPVVSEFRSTCRHCRFKKCFDVGMKASAVNTCIANPSPPPYVDVPKDLLGPCVILQTRQIEEHKEQSVKHVRRASASDVNKMLMWSFNDAVEWASDYEPFQLLPNELQKCVISEFGVAFFLIDQGFKSARESKRGFWMFQNGTFLHFDYFHGLANIDDTADREKTKHHCEFVQYLEVTIKQQFQLLQIDEFELAAIKTLLLLSCSYPKPEIFAEFKGTMQKLKNKCFAELMSYLTVKLPATHAERFGKLILVMGEIRAAVKVLYNHTKVSDLFDPSKFNMFVRSFLLT
;
A
#
# COMPACT_ATOMS: atom_id res chain seq x y z
N MET A 1 34.31 -37.66 -30.18
CA MET A 1 33.29 -37.74 -31.27
C MET A 1 33.57 -39.01 -32.06
N PRO A 2 32.54 -39.74 -32.51
CA PRO A 2 31.54 -39.33 -33.50
C PRO A 2 30.20 -38.94 -32.84
N TYR A 3 29.48 -37.89 -33.26
CA TYR A 3 28.76 -37.58 -34.50
C TYR A 3 27.31 -38.09 -34.53
N GLU A 4 26.45 -37.19 -35.05
CA GLU A 4 25.08 -37.33 -35.55
C GLU A 4 23.93 -37.07 -34.55
N PHE A 5 23.21 -35.94 -34.64
CA PHE A 5 22.30 -35.38 -35.68
C PHE A 5 20.84 -35.83 -35.53
N ALA A 6 19.95 -34.90 -35.89
CA ALA A 6 18.47 -34.92 -35.88
C ALA A 6 17.85 -34.58 -34.51
N GLY A 7 17.14 -33.47 -34.30
CA GLY A 7 16.32 -32.68 -35.22
C GLY A 7 14.88 -33.17 -35.17
N GLY A 8 14.00 -32.45 -34.46
CA GLY A 8 12.56 -32.73 -34.44
C GLY A 8 11.83 -32.04 -33.30
N PRO A 9 10.57 -31.59 -33.47
CA PRO A 9 10.29 -30.17 -33.34
C PRO A 9 9.54 -29.76 -32.06
N TYR A 10 9.90 -28.59 -31.54
CA TYR A 10 9.11 -27.83 -30.57
C TYR A 10 8.07 -26.95 -31.29
N ARG A 11 6.78 -27.23 -31.05
CA ARG A 11 5.59 -26.34 -31.02
C ARG A 11 4.32 -27.09 -31.48
N PRO A 12 3.09 -26.61 -31.17
CA PRO A 12 2.65 -25.82 -30.02
C PRO A 12 1.27 -26.30 -29.46
N LEU A 13 0.72 -25.51 -28.53
CA LEU A 13 -0.72 -25.27 -28.26
C LEU A 13 -1.36 -25.95 -27.04
N CYS A 14 -1.84 -25.05 -26.17
CA CYS A 14 -2.84 -25.23 -25.12
C CYS A 14 -4.05 -26.03 -25.62
N PRO A 15 -4.71 -26.79 -24.74
CA PRO A 15 -6.13 -26.47 -24.55
C PRO A 15 -6.65 -26.57 -23.11
N LEU A 16 -7.65 -25.72 -22.86
CA LEU A 16 -8.92 -26.01 -22.16
C LEU A 16 -8.85 -26.20 -20.63
N SER A 17 -9.35 -25.27 -19.82
CA SER A 17 -10.79 -25.02 -19.53
C SER A 17 -11.51 -26.20 -18.85
N LYS A 18 -12.32 -25.85 -17.83
CA LYS A 18 -13.20 -26.67 -16.95
C LYS A 18 -12.49 -27.02 -15.64
N ILE A 19 -12.89 -26.48 -14.49
CA ILE A 19 -14.07 -26.84 -13.68
C ILE A 19 -14.26 -25.63 -12.72
N SER A 20 -15.33 -24.83 -12.65
CA SER A 20 -16.79 -25.02 -12.59
C SER A 20 -17.30 -25.72 -11.32
N ARG A 21 -18.05 -24.95 -10.51
CA ARG A 21 -19.07 -25.30 -9.48
C ARG A 21 -18.55 -25.39 -8.04
N ARG A 22 -18.99 -24.44 -7.18
CA ARG A 22 -20.16 -24.52 -6.26
C ARG A 22 -19.64 -25.15 -4.95
N TRP A 23 -19.75 -24.54 -3.78
CA TRP A 23 -20.96 -24.44 -2.98
C TRP A 23 -20.92 -23.19 -2.09
N ASN A 24 -22.02 -22.45 -2.14
CA ASN A 24 -22.43 -21.43 -1.18
C ASN A 24 -23.69 -21.99 -0.51
N LEU A 25 -23.76 -21.93 0.83
CA LEU A 25 -24.95 -21.59 1.63
C LEU A 25 -24.76 -22.02 3.08
N ASN A 26 -24.34 -21.05 3.89
CA ASN A 26 -24.86 -20.86 5.24
C ASN A 26 -26.30 -20.37 5.12
N SER A 27 -27.24 -20.99 5.84
CA SER A 27 -28.31 -20.28 6.56
C SER A 27 -29.00 -21.22 7.54
N ARG A 28 -28.89 -20.83 8.81
CA ARG A 28 -29.59 -21.36 9.97
C ARG A 28 -31.06 -20.92 9.97
N GLY A 29 -31.94 -21.81 10.42
CA GLY A 29 -32.81 -21.56 11.58
C GLY A 29 -34.22 -20.97 11.38
N GLY A 30 -35.21 -21.70 11.91
CA GLY A 30 -36.53 -21.24 12.40
C GLY A 30 -37.61 -21.07 11.32
N ALA A 31 -38.70 -21.85 11.18
CA ALA A 31 -39.64 -22.44 12.14
C ALA A 31 -40.34 -21.42 13.06
N ILE A 32 -41.59 -21.06 12.71
CA ILE A 32 -42.84 -21.15 13.53
C ILE A 32 -44.00 -20.43 12.77
N VAL A 33 -45.16 -21.11 12.76
CA VAL A 33 -46.50 -20.78 12.22
C VAL A 33 -47.37 -20.17 13.36
N PRO A 34 -48.70 -19.92 13.26
CA PRO A 34 -49.61 -19.53 12.17
C PRO A 34 -50.62 -18.39 12.56
N SER A 35 -51.60 -18.15 11.67
CA SER A 35 -53.03 -17.81 11.94
C SER A 35 -53.35 -16.37 12.41
N SER A 36 -54.49 -15.73 12.13
CA SER A 36 -55.66 -15.88 11.24
C SER A 36 -56.58 -14.66 11.50
N THR A 37 -57.65 -14.47 10.70
CA THR A 37 -58.76 -13.48 10.80
C THR A 37 -58.46 -12.10 10.20
N SER A 38 -59.00 -11.71 9.02
CA SER A 38 -60.38 -11.51 8.55
C SER A 38 -60.93 -10.10 8.86
N VAL A 39 -61.79 -9.63 7.95
CA VAL A 39 -62.85 -8.62 8.08
C VAL A 39 -62.61 -7.24 7.42
N HIS A 40 -63.30 -7.05 6.26
CA HIS A 40 -63.96 -5.86 5.67
C HIS A 40 -63.20 -4.51 5.57
N SER A 41 -63.47 -3.58 4.64
CA SER A 41 -64.24 -3.41 3.40
C SER A 41 -64.00 -1.94 2.99
N LEU A 42 -64.40 -1.58 1.76
CA LEU A 42 -64.49 -0.24 1.15
C LEU A 42 -63.27 0.18 0.32
N GLY A 43 -63.48 0.18 -0.98
CA GLY A 43 -62.49 0.50 -1.99
C GLY A 43 -62.41 1.95 -2.37
N HIS A 44 -61.53 2.21 -3.33
CA HIS A 44 -61.73 3.16 -4.40
C HIS A 44 -60.84 2.72 -5.57
N SER A 45 -61.48 2.56 -6.73
CA SER A 45 -60.85 2.29 -8.02
C SER A 45 -59.98 3.46 -8.45
N ILE A 46 -58.68 3.23 -8.64
CA ILE A 46 -57.87 3.96 -9.64
C ILE A 46 -57.02 2.92 -10.37
N SER A 47 -57.58 2.46 -11.49
CA SER A 47 -56.82 1.92 -12.61
C SER A 47 -56.10 3.08 -13.28
N MET A 48 -54.78 3.00 -13.46
CA MET A 48 -54.07 3.46 -14.65
C MET A 48 -52.55 3.20 -14.54
N LEU A 49 -52.02 2.65 -15.63
CA LEU A 49 -50.62 2.70 -16.12
C LEU A 49 -49.63 1.62 -15.65
N ALA A 50 -49.62 0.57 -16.47
CA ALA A 50 -48.48 -0.20 -16.96
C ALA A 50 -47.09 0.21 -16.43
N VAL A 51 -46.54 -0.63 -15.56
CA VAL A 51 -45.15 -0.54 -15.10
C VAL A 51 -44.24 -1.00 -16.23
N MET A 52 -43.36 -0.08 -16.64
CA MET A 52 -42.40 -0.20 -17.72
C MET A 52 -41.40 -1.34 -17.50
N SER A 53 -41.11 -2.06 -18.57
CA SER A 53 -40.10 -3.12 -18.66
C SER A 53 -38.67 -2.61 -18.39
N PRO A 54 -37.77 -3.46 -17.86
CA PRO A 54 -36.45 -3.04 -17.42
C PRO A 54 -35.52 -2.74 -18.60
N SER A 55 -34.97 -1.52 -18.59
CA SER A 55 -33.94 -1.08 -19.54
C SER A 55 -32.61 -1.77 -19.23
N THR A 56 -32.13 -2.56 -20.19
CA THR A 56 -30.82 -3.19 -20.24
C THR A 56 -29.73 -2.15 -20.56
N SER A 57 -29.27 -1.40 -19.56
CA SER A 57 -28.02 -0.64 -19.72
C SER A 57 -26.83 -1.59 -19.59
N LYS A 58 -26.16 -1.89 -20.71
CA LYS A 58 -24.89 -2.62 -20.75
C LYS A 58 -23.89 -1.93 -19.83
N ALA A 59 -23.55 -2.55 -18.70
CA ALA A 59 -22.42 -2.12 -17.88
C ALA A 59 -21.13 -2.31 -18.71
N PRO A 60 -20.24 -1.31 -18.81
CA PRO A 60 -19.01 -1.44 -19.59
C PRO A 60 -18.10 -2.51 -18.96
N ASN A 61 -17.52 -3.36 -19.82
CA ASN A 61 -16.62 -4.46 -19.46
C ASN A 61 -15.39 -3.94 -18.70
N LEU A 62 -15.44 -3.99 -17.36
CA LEU A 62 -14.38 -3.57 -16.45
C LEU A 62 -13.01 -4.23 -16.77
N ILE A 63 -13.03 -5.43 -17.35
CA ILE A 63 -11.82 -6.21 -17.71
C ILE A 63 -11.05 -5.56 -18.87
N ALA A 64 -11.72 -4.94 -19.85
CA ALA A 64 -11.04 -4.31 -20.99
C ALA A 64 -10.24 -3.06 -20.57
N ILE A 65 -10.81 -2.25 -19.67
CA ILE A 65 -10.19 -1.04 -19.12
C ILE A 65 -8.89 -1.37 -18.35
N LEU A 66 -8.81 -2.55 -17.72
CA LEU A 66 -7.61 -3.02 -17.02
C LEU A 66 -6.48 -3.49 -17.95
N THR A 67 -6.70 -3.63 -19.25
CA THR A 67 -5.62 -3.97 -20.21
C THR A 67 -5.02 -2.75 -20.90
N GLU A 68 -5.62 -1.58 -20.73
CA GLU A 68 -5.18 -0.34 -21.38
C GLU A 68 -4.15 0.42 -20.55
N ARG A 69 -3.24 1.11 -21.24
CA ARG A 69 -2.25 2.02 -20.63
C ARG A 69 -2.73 3.46 -20.70
N CYS A 70 -2.44 4.23 -19.67
CA CYS A 70 -2.82 5.62 -19.54
C CYS A 70 -2.27 6.43 -20.71
N ALA A 71 -3.13 7.09 -21.46
CA ALA A 71 -2.71 7.88 -22.62
C ALA A 71 -1.73 9.01 -22.25
N VAL A 72 -1.80 9.51 -21.00
CA VAL A 72 -0.92 10.57 -20.51
C VAL A 72 0.48 10.07 -20.16
N CYS A 73 0.61 8.98 -19.38
CA CYS A 73 1.92 8.57 -18.85
C CYS A 73 2.28 7.10 -19.06
N GLY A 74 1.41 6.28 -19.64
CA GLY A 74 1.65 4.85 -19.86
C GLY A 74 1.43 3.93 -18.66
N ASP A 75 1.04 4.49 -17.51
CA ASP A 75 0.70 3.76 -16.28
C ASP A 75 -0.65 3.02 -16.40
N GLN A 76 -0.97 2.11 -15.49
CA GLN A 76 -2.20 1.31 -15.52
C GLN A 76 -3.46 2.19 -15.50
N VAL A 77 -4.38 1.98 -16.45
CA VAL A 77 -5.64 2.74 -16.51
C VAL A 77 -6.54 2.37 -15.33
N LYS A 78 -7.21 3.38 -14.79
CA LYS A 78 -8.22 3.25 -13.74
C LYS A 78 -9.60 3.70 -14.22
N SER A 79 -9.68 4.66 -15.16
CA SER A 79 -10.93 5.12 -15.75
C SER A 79 -10.65 5.95 -17.02
N ASP A 80 -11.66 6.07 -17.86
CA ASP A 80 -11.70 6.87 -19.10
C ASP A 80 -12.68 8.06 -19.04
N ARG A 81 -13.33 8.30 -17.88
CA ARG A 81 -14.43 9.28 -17.71
C ARG A 81 -14.09 10.72 -18.08
N LEU A 82 -12.81 11.08 -18.09
CA LEU A 82 -12.36 12.41 -18.49
C LEU A 82 -12.23 12.59 -20.01
N GLY A 83 -12.59 11.58 -20.80
CA GLY A 83 -12.54 11.59 -22.26
C GLY A 83 -11.46 10.68 -22.86
N CYS A 84 -10.56 10.14 -22.05
CA CYS A 84 -9.53 9.20 -22.49
C CYS A 84 -9.10 8.25 -21.34
N PRO A 85 -8.61 7.04 -21.66
CA PRO A 85 -8.07 6.10 -20.66
C PRO A 85 -6.91 6.71 -19.86
N ALA A 86 -7.07 6.78 -18.54
CA ALA A 86 -6.09 7.39 -17.66
C ALA A 86 -5.92 6.65 -16.33
N CYS A 87 -4.70 6.70 -15.81
CA CYS A 87 -4.38 6.22 -14.47
C CYS A 87 -4.93 7.20 -13.41
N LEU A 88 -5.11 6.72 -12.17
CA LEU A 88 -5.61 7.53 -11.06
C LEU A 88 -4.78 8.80 -10.86
N GLY A 89 -3.45 8.69 -10.93
CA GLY A 89 -2.55 9.82 -10.77
C GLY A 89 -2.77 10.94 -11.80
N CYS A 90 -3.09 10.61 -13.06
CA CYS A 90 -3.35 11.61 -14.11
C CYS A 90 -4.77 12.17 -14.04
N ILE A 91 -5.75 11.35 -13.65
CA ILE A 91 -7.13 11.80 -13.39
C ILE A 91 -7.15 12.87 -12.29
N LEU A 92 -6.54 12.56 -11.13
CA LEU A 92 -6.49 13.49 -9.99
C LEU A 92 -5.70 14.76 -10.34
N PHE A 93 -4.60 14.63 -11.07
CA PHE A 93 -3.80 15.77 -11.51
C PHE A 93 -4.57 16.70 -12.45
N PHE A 94 -5.26 16.16 -13.45
CA PHE A 94 -6.05 16.95 -14.40
C PHE A 94 -7.18 17.69 -13.68
N ARG A 95 -7.95 16.97 -12.85
CA ARG A 95 -9.02 17.56 -12.04
C ARG A 95 -8.53 18.71 -11.15
N ARG A 96 -7.45 18.49 -10.37
CA ARG A 96 -6.87 19.56 -9.52
C ARG A 96 -6.43 20.78 -10.33
N SER A 97 -5.85 20.54 -11.51
CA SER A 97 -5.35 21.62 -12.37
C SER A 97 -6.49 22.43 -12.98
N VAL A 98 -7.57 21.78 -13.41
CA VAL A 98 -8.78 22.46 -13.90
C VAL A 98 -9.48 23.23 -12.78
N LEU A 99 -9.73 22.60 -11.62
CA LEU A 99 -10.46 23.22 -10.51
C LEU A 99 -9.72 24.43 -9.91
N LYS A 100 -8.39 24.39 -9.85
CA LYS A 100 -7.58 25.53 -9.40
C LYS A 100 -7.29 26.55 -10.51
N ASN A 101 -7.84 26.35 -11.71
CA ASN A 101 -7.50 27.12 -12.91
C ASN A 101 -5.98 27.29 -13.08
N ALA A 102 -5.23 26.20 -12.90
CA ALA A 102 -3.79 26.22 -12.72
C ALA A 102 -3.08 26.60 -14.03
N SER A 103 -2.19 27.59 -13.95
CA SER A 103 -1.29 28.00 -15.03
C SER A 103 0.15 27.57 -14.72
N TYR A 104 0.59 26.47 -15.32
CA TYR A 104 1.96 25.98 -15.15
C TYR A 104 2.89 26.54 -16.24
N LYS A 105 4.14 26.85 -15.87
CA LYS A 105 5.22 27.18 -16.81
C LYS A 105 6.20 26.02 -16.93
N CYS A 106 6.70 25.75 -18.13
CA CYS A 106 7.79 24.80 -18.33
C CYS A 106 9.14 25.50 -18.11
N GLY A 107 10.04 24.90 -17.33
CA GLY A 107 11.43 25.37 -17.21
C GLY A 107 12.34 24.94 -18.38
N ARG A 108 11.79 24.34 -19.43
CA ARG A 108 12.48 23.84 -20.64
C ARG A 108 11.69 24.27 -21.88
N LYS A 109 11.76 23.51 -22.98
CA LYS A 109 11.10 23.80 -24.27
C LYS A 109 9.61 23.40 -24.36
N GLY A 110 8.92 23.13 -23.25
CA GLY A 110 7.51 22.69 -23.29
C GLY A 110 7.26 21.29 -23.87
N ALA A 111 8.32 20.50 -24.13
CA ALA A 111 8.27 19.15 -24.71
C ALA A 111 8.83 18.08 -23.75
N CYS A 112 8.61 18.23 -22.46
CA CYS A 112 9.13 17.26 -21.48
C CYS A 112 8.45 15.89 -21.64
N PRO A 113 9.20 14.77 -21.61
CA PRO A 113 8.60 13.45 -21.63
C PRO A 113 7.72 13.25 -20.39
N VAL A 114 6.55 12.65 -20.60
CA VAL A 114 5.59 12.30 -19.55
C VAL A 114 5.40 10.79 -19.59
N VAL A 115 6.08 10.09 -18.69
CA VAL A 115 6.10 8.62 -18.51
C VAL A 115 5.79 8.28 -17.05
N SER A 116 5.40 7.04 -16.74
CA SER A 116 4.93 6.60 -15.41
C SER A 116 5.87 7.02 -14.29
N GLU A 117 7.16 6.79 -14.48
CA GLU A 117 8.22 6.98 -13.48
C GLU A 117 8.49 8.47 -13.22
N PHE A 118 8.30 9.32 -14.23
CA PHE A 118 8.71 10.73 -14.20
C PHE A 118 7.59 11.72 -14.55
N ARG A 119 6.32 11.30 -14.49
CA ARG A 119 5.16 12.15 -14.82
C ARG A 119 5.08 13.42 -14.00
N SER A 120 5.65 13.42 -12.79
CA SER A 120 5.63 14.56 -11.86
C SER A 120 6.65 15.65 -12.21
N THR A 121 7.64 15.35 -13.07
CA THR A 121 8.80 16.22 -13.33
C THR A 121 8.44 17.56 -13.96
N CYS A 122 7.44 17.60 -14.84
CA CYS A 122 7.01 18.86 -15.46
C CYS A 122 5.48 18.97 -15.49
N ARG A 123 4.93 19.75 -14.55
CA ARG A 123 3.47 19.97 -14.45
C ARG A 123 2.89 20.63 -15.71
N HIS A 124 3.62 21.56 -16.33
CA HIS A 124 3.21 22.17 -17.59
C HIS A 124 3.02 21.13 -18.70
N CYS A 125 4.06 20.35 -19.01
CA CYS A 125 3.99 19.37 -20.10
C CYS A 125 3.00 18.24 -19.79
N ARG A 126 2.85 17.85 -18.51
CA ARG A 126 1.83 16.89 -18.11
C ARG A 126 0.43 17.43 -18.33
N PHE A 127 0.16 18.67 -17.94
CA PHE A 127 -1.18 19.27 -18.08
C PHE A 127 -1.52 19.54 -19.55
N LYS A 128 -0.55 20.04 -20.32
CA LYS A 128 -0.65 20.12 -21.77
C LYS A 128 -0.96 18.75 -22.38
N LYS A 129 -0.21 17.70 -22.01
CA LYS A 129 -0.45 16.35 -22.52
C LYS A 129 -1.83 15.81 -22.13
N CYS A 130 -2.36 16.14 -20.97
CA CYS A 130 -3.74 15.78 -20.60
C CYS A 130 -4.75 16.30 -21.63
N PHE A 131 -4.64 17.57 -22.04
CA PHE A 131 -5.48 18.11 -23.11
C PHE A 131 -5.16 17.48 -24.46
N ASP A 132 -3.87 17.30 -24.79
CA ASP A 132 -3.44 16.72 -26.07
C ASP A 132 -4.01 15.30 -26.29
N VAL A 133 -4.17 14.49 -25.22
CA VAL A 133 -4.77 13.14 -25.30
C VAL A 133 -6.30 13.14 -25.22
N GLY A 134 -6.93 14.31 -25.16
CA GLY A 134 -8.39 14.44 -25.19
C GLY A 134 -9.08 14.52 -23.83
N MET A 135 -8.35 14.77 -22.73
CA MET A 135 -9.03 15.06 -21.46
C MET A 135 -9.81 16.38 -21.56
N LYS A 136 -11.09 16.35 -21.20
CA LYS A 136 -11.98 17.51 -21.32
C LYS A 136 -12.17 18.18 -19.97
N ALA A 137 -11.87 19.48 -19.88
CA ALA A 137 -12.15 20.26 -18.67
C ALA A 137 -13.64 20.26 -18.32
N SER A 138 -14.53 20.23 -19.33
CA SER A 138 -15.98 20.07 -19.13
C SER A 138 -16.35 18.75 -18.47
N ALA A 139 -15.59 17.67 -18.75
CA ALA A 139 -15.79 16.37 -18.11
C ALA A 139 -15.45 16.42 -16.61
N VAL A 140 -14.61 17.35 -16.16
CA VAL A 140 -14.32 17.51 -14.72
C VAL A 140 -15.59 17.90 -13.95
N ASN A 141 -16.48 18.68 -14.58
CA ASN A 141 -17.73 19.14 -13.97
C ASN A 141 -18.88 18.14 -14.16
N THR A 142 -18.98 17.47 -15.32
CA THR A 142 -19.99 16.40 -15.55
C THR A 142 -19.61 15.08 -14.92
N CYS A 143 -18.38 14.92 -14.41
CA CYS A 143 -18.06 13.97 -13.36
C CYS A 143 -18.72 14.38 -12.02
N ILE A 144 -20.05 14.55 -11.97
CA ILE A 144 -20.85 14.48 -10.73
C ILE A 144 -20.98 13.00 -10.27
N ALA A 145 -20.04 12.15 -10.70
CA ALA A 145 -19.83 10.79 -10.26
C ALA A 145 -18.30 10.49 -10.21
N ASN A 146 -17.55 11.13 -9.33
CA ASN A 146 -17.46 10.47 -8.02
C ASN A 146 -18.65 11.03 -7.26
N PRO A 147 -19.37 10.28 -6.40
CA PRO A 147 -20.29 10.97 -5.50
C PRO A 147 -19.49 12.17 -4.96
N SER A 148 -20.01 13.39 -5.15
CA SER A 148 -19.50 14.62 -4.54
C SER A 148 -18.77 14.23 -3.27
N PRO A 149 -17.42 14.41 -3.16
CA PRO A 149 -16.54 13.50 -2.40
C PRO A 149 -17.35 12.86 -1.28
N PRO A 150 -17.78 11.59 -1.50
CA PRO A 150 -19.09 11.06 -1.07
C PRO A 150 -19.44 11.73 0.23
N PRO A 151 -20.51 12.53 0.35
CA PRO A 151 -20.59 13.67 1.26
C PRO A 151 -19.89 13.43 2.59
N TYR A 152 -18.57 13.64 2.70
CA TYR A 152 -17.74 12.94 3.71
C TYR A 152 -18.07 11.43 3.77
N VAL A 153 -17.22 10.49 3.28
CA VAL A 153 -17.46 9.10 3.68
C VAL A 153 -17.35 9.19 5.20
N ASP A 154 -18.45 8.95 5.91
CA ASP A 154 -18.32 8.70 7.32
C ASP A 154 -17.23 7.65 7.47
N VAL A 155 -16.40 7.78 8.50
CA VAL A 155 -15.22 6.92 8.60
C VAL A 155 -15.67 5.48 8.36
N PRO A 156 -15.03 4.71 7.44
CA PRO A 156 -15.51 3.40 7.07
C PRO A 156 -15.89 2.59 8.30
N LYS A 157 -17.04 1.91 8.26
CA LYS A 157 -17.52 1.11 9.40
C LYS A 157 -16.51 0.05 9.83
N ASP A 158 -15.75 -0.45 8.87
CA ASP A 158 -14.62 -1.35 9.05
C ASP A 158 -13.40 -0.73 8.37
N LEU A 159 -12.49 -0.18 9.16
CA LEU A 159 -11.27 0.48 8.70
C LEU A 159 -10.11 -0.53 8.60
N LEU A 160 -9.94 -1.40 9.59
CA LEU A 160 -8.80 -2.31 9.70
C LEU A 160 -8.99 -3.64 8.97
N GLY A 161 -10.22 -4.12 8.77
CA GLY A 161 -10.47 -5.36 8.03
C GLY A 161 -9.83 -5.37 6.63
N PRO A 162 -10.08 -4.35 5.77
CA PRO A 162 -9.40 -4.23 4.48
C PRO A 162 -7.87 -4.15 4.59
N CYS A 163 -7.35 -3.49 5.63
CA CYS A 163 -5.92 -3.36 5.88
C CYS A 163 -5.27 -4.73 6.18
N VAL A 164 -5.93 -5.59 6.97
CA VAL A 164 -5.45 -6.95 7.26
C VAL A 164 -5.43 -7.81 6.00
N ILE A 165 -6.44 -7.69 5.14
CA ILE A 165 -6.50 -8.40 3.85
C ILE A 165 -5.36 -7.94 2.94
N LEU A 166 -5.15 -6.63 2.83
CA LEU A 166 -4.05 -6.04 2.05
C LEU A 166 -2.69 -6.54 2.55
N GLN A 167 -2.47 -6.48 3.87
CA GLN A 167 -1.25 -6.96 4.51
C GLN A 167 -0.97 -8.44 4.18
N THR A 168 -2.00 -9.29 4.31
CA THR A 168 -1.86 -10.72 4.04
C THR A 168 -1.48 -10.97 2.59
N ARG A 169 -2.10 -10.26 1.64
CA ARG A 169 -1.76 -10.35 0.22
C ARG A 169 -0.31 -9.93 -0.05
N GLN A 170 0.12 -8.78 0.47
CA GLN A 170 1.49 -8.28 0.30
C GLN A 170 2.52 -9.29 0.83
N ILE A 171 2.26 -9.90 1.99
CA ILE A 171 3.15 -10.93 2.56
C ILE A 171 3.27 -12.15 1.64
N GLU A 172 2.17 -12.65 1.07
CA GLU A 172 2.23 -13.81 0.17
C GLU A 172 2.90 -13.47 -1.17
N GLU A 173 2.62 -12.29 -1.76
CA GLU A 173 3.28 -11.83 -2.99
C GLU A 173 4.82 -11.73 -2.84
N HIS A 174 5.30 -11.32 -1.66
CA HIS A 174 6.74 -11.23 -1.36
C HIS A 174 7.37 -12.60 -1.11
N LYS A 175 6.63 -13.51 -0.46
CA LYS A 175 7.06 -14.88 -0.20
C LYS A 175 7.28 -15.66 -1.50
N GLU A 176 6.43 -15.46 -2.51
CA GLU A 176 6.62 -16.05 -3.84
C GLU A 176 7.91 -15.58 -4.54
N GLN A 177 8.37 -14.37 -4.22
CA GLN A 177 9.56 -13.75 -4.81
C GLN A 177 10.83 -13.87 -3.94
N SER A 178 10.78 -14.69 -2.90
CA SER A 178 11.86 -14.89 -1.94
C SER A 178 12.98 -15.80 -2.49
N VAL A 179 14.17 -15.71 -1.90
CA VAL A 179 15.30 -16.56 -2.27
C VAL A 179 15.04 -18.01 -1.87
N LYS A 180 15.55 -18.96 -2.67
CA LYS A 180 15.39 -20.40 -2.41
C LYS A 180 16.11 -20.88 -1.14
N HIS A 181 17.24 -20.28 -0.82
CA HIS A 181 18.07 -20.63 0.33
C HIS A 181 18.38 -19.39 1.16
N VAL A 182 18.19 -19.50 2.47
CA VAL A 182 18.50 -18.43 3.43
C VAL A 182 19.99 -18.10 3.36
N ARG A 183 20.32 -16.81 3.23
CA ARG A 183 21.69 -16.29 3.13
C ARG A 183 21.80 -14.86 3.63
N ARG A 184 23.03 -14.38 3.85
CA ARG A 184 23.29 -12.96 4.17
C ARG A 184 22.75 -12.05 3.07
N ALA A 185 22.17 -10.93 3.47
CA ALA A 185 21.69 -9.90 2.56
C ALA A 185 22.85 -9.15 1.90
N SER A 186 22.69 -8.83 0.62
CA SER A 186 23.50 -7.88 -0.12
C SER A 186 22.82 -6.51 -0.18
N ALA A 187 23.54 -5.47 -0.63
CA ALA A 187 22.94 -4.16 -0.90
C ALA A 187 21.77 -4.23 -1.92
N SER A 188 21.83 -5.18 -2.87
CA SER A 188 20.74 -5.41 -3.84
C SER A 188 19.50 -5.99 -3.16
N ASP A 189 19.68 -6.89 -2.19
CA ASP A 189 18.58 -7.44 -1.40
C ASP A 189 17.93 -6.34 -0.54
N VAL A 190 18.73 -5.50 0.12
CA VAL A 190 18.24 -4.34 0.90
C VAL A 190 17.46 -3.37 0.00
N ASN A 191 18.00 -3.02 -1.17
CA ASN A 191 17.30 -2.20 -2.16
C ASN A 191 15.95 -2.80 -2.56
N LYS A 192 15.90 -4.12 -2.79
CA LYS A 192 14.65 -4.82 -3.14
C LYS A 192 13.63 -4.73 -1.99
N MET A 193 14.07 -4.89 -0.75
CA MET A 193 13.16 -4.82 0.42
C MET A 193 12.61 -3.42 0.62
N LEU A 194 13.46 -2.38 0.52
CA LEU A 194 12.99 -1.00 0.58
C LEU A 194 12.03 -0.68 -0.57
N MET A 195 12.29 -1.20 -1.78
CA MET A 195 11.39 -1.03 -2.92
C MET A 195 10.02 -1.67 -2.67
N TRP A 196 9.97 -2.89 -2.14
CA TRP A 196 8.71 -3.54 -1.74
C TRP A 196 7.98 -2.70 -0.70
N SER A 197 8.65 -2.35 0.40
CA SER A 197 8.01 -1.59 1.48
C SER A 197 7.53 -0.19 1.06
N PHE A 198 8.24 0.50 0.16
CA PHE A 198 7.76 1.78 -0.38
C PHE A 198 6.55 1.60 -1.30
N ASN A 199 6.50 0.56 -2.14
CA ASN A 199 5.32 0.27 -2.96
C ASN A 199 4.12 -0.12 -2.09
N ASP A 200 4.32 -0.98 -1.11
CA ASP A 200 3.28 -1.41 -0.17
C ASP A 200 2.73 -0.25 0.65
N ALA A 201 3.61 0.63 1.14
CA ALA A 201 3.22 1.84 1.86
C ALA A 201 2.42 2.81 0.98
N VAL A 202 2.79 2.95 -0.30
CA VAL A 202 2.02 3.76 -1.26
C VAL A 202 0.65 3.14 -1.51
N GLU A 203 0.56 1.83 -1.70
CA GLU A 203 -0.70 1.13 -1.89
C GLU A 203 -1.60 1.27 -0.65
N TRP A 204 -1.05 1.04 0.54
CA TRP A 204 -1.75 1.20 1.82
C TRP A 204 -2.27 2.63 1.99
N ALA A 205 -1.41 3.63 1.78
CA ALA A 205 -1.79 5.03 1.93
C ALA A 205 -2.80 5.48 0.87
N SER A 206 -2.83 4.82 -0.29
CA SER A 206 -3.75 5.13 -1.38
C SER A 206 -5.20 4.83 -1.05
N ASP A 207 -5.52 4.06 -0.01
CA ASP A 207 -6.91 3.88 0.45
C ASP A 207 -7.44 5.05 1.29
N TYR A 208 -6.59 6.02 1.64
CA TYR A 208 -6.93 7.17 2.48
C TYR A 208 -7.06 8.45 1.65
N GLU A 209 -8.27 9.00 1.57
CA GLU A 209 -8.55 10.22 0.79
C GLU A 209 -7.62 11.40 1.12
N PRO A 210 -7.33 11.74 2.40
CA PRO A 210 -6.38 12.81 2.71
C PRO A 210 -5.03 12.64 2.01
N PHE A 211 -4.50 11.42 1.95
CA PHE A 211 -3.26 11.12 1.25
C PHE A 211 -3.41 11.30 -0.27
N GLN A 212 -4.49 10.80 -0.87
CA GLN A 212 -4.75 10.95 -2.31
C GLN A 212 -4.85 12.42 -2.76
N LEU A 213 -5.37 13.28 -1.88
CA LEU A 213 -5.59 14.70 -2.17
C LEU A 213 -4.32 15.54 -2.02
N LEU A 214 -3.29 15.05 -1.32
CA LEU A 214 -2.01 15.73 -1.21
C LEU A 214 -1.32 15.92 -2.59
N PRO A 215 -0.58 17.01 -2.79
CA PRO A 215 0.38 17.13 -3.89
C PRO A 215 1.42 16.01 -3.83
N ASN A 216 1.91 15.57 -4.99
CA ASN A 216 2.89 14.47 -5.08
C ASN A 216 4.15 14.69 -4.22
N GLU A 217 4.64 15.93 -4.06
CA GLU A 217 5.80 16.19 -3.20
C GLU A 217 5.49 15.98 -1.72
N LEU A 218 4.26 16.27 -1.28
CA LEU A 218 3.83 15.98 0.08
C LEU A 218 3.54 14.49 0.27
N GLN A 219 2.98 13.81 -0.74
CA GLN A 219 2.85 12.35 -0.70
C GLN A 219 4.21 11.67 -0.52
N LYS A 220 5.26 12.12 -1.23
CA LYS A 220 6.62 11.60 -1.03
C LYS A 220 7.13 11.82 0.39
N CYS A 221 6.88 13.00 0.98
CA CYS A 221 7.25 13.28 2.37
C CYS A 221 6.53 12.33 3.36
N VAL A 222 5.26 11.99 3.11
CA VAL A 222 4.55 11.00 3.93
C VAL A 222 5.19 9.61 3.78
N ILE A 223 5.45 9.20 2.54
CA ILE A 223 5.98 7.86 2.24
C ILE A 223 7.45 7.72 2.65
N SER A 224 8.24 8.79 2.70
CA SER A 224 9.64 8.70 3.16
C SER A 224 9.72 8.25 4.62
N GLU A 225 8.90 8.81 5.52
CA GLU A 225 8.77 8.32 6.90
C GLU A 225 8.01 7.00 6.96
N PHE A 226 6.81 6.96 6.38
CA PHE A 226 5.90 5.83 6.53
C PHE A 226 6.42 4.55 5.88
N GLY A 227 7.06 4.64 4.71
CA GLY A 227 7.62 3.47 4.01
C GLY A 227 8.84 2.87 4.72
N VAL A 228 9.65 3.69 5.38
CA VAL A 228 10.74 3.19 6.25
C VAL A 228 10.16 2.53 7.50
N ALA A 229 9.11 3.11 8.10
CA ALA A 229 8.40 2.47 9.21
C ALA A 229 7.77 1.13 8.77
N PHE A 230 7.15 1.09 7.58
CA PHE A 230 6.56 -0.10 6.97
C PHE A 230 7.60 -1.20 6.78
N PHE A 231 8.77 -0.84 6.23
CA PHE A 231 9.93 -1.72 6.12
C PHE A 231 10.28 -2.31 7.49
N LEU A 232 10.56 -1.48 8.48
CA LEU A 232 10.97 -1.92 9.82
C LEU A 232 9.95 -2.85 10.49
N ILE A 233 8.65 -2.56 10.33
CA ILE A 233 7.56 -3.36 10.88
C ILE A 233 7.55 -4.75 10.26
N ASP A 234 7.58 -4.85 8.94
CA ASP A 234 7.45 -6.13 8.24
C ASP A 234 8.67 -7.03 8.48
N GLN A 235 9.86 -6.45 8.43
CA GLN A 235 11.08 -7.19 8.71
C GLN A 235 11.13 -7.60 10.19
N GLY A 236 10.69 -6.72 11.10
CA GLY A 236 10.59 -7.00 12.53
C GLY A 236 9.60 -8.11 12.85
N PHE A 237 8.43 -8.12 12.21
CA PHE A 237 7.39 -9.14 12.37
C PHE A 237 7.85 -10.51 11.90
N LYS A 238 8.51 -10.58 10.74
CA LYS A 238 9.12 -11.83 10.27
C LYS A 238 10.25 -12.28 11.20
N SER A 239 11.12 -11.37 11.60
CA SER A 239 12.24 -11.66 12.51
C SER A 239 11.75 -12.20 13.86
N ALA A 240 10.66 -11.65 14.40
CA ALA A 240 10.08 -12.10 15.65
C ALA A 240 9.62 -13.56 15.60
N ARG A 241 9.11 -14.03 14.45
CA ARG A 241 8.60 -15.39 14.27
C ARG A 241 9.68 -16.42 13.92
N GLU A 242 10.68 -16.02 13.15
CA GLU A 242 11.57 -16.99 12.48
C GLU A 242 13.04 -16.94 12.94
N SER A 243 13.47 -15.88 13.61
CA SER A 243 14.90 -15.59 13.75
C SER A 243 15.48 -15.88 15.14
N LYS A 244 16.63 -16.53 15.16
CA LYS A 244 17.45 -16.76 16.36
C LYS A 244 18.03 -15.45 16.88
N ARG A 245 18.53 -15.46 18.12
CA ARG A 245 19.26 -14.32 18.70
C ARG A 245 20.36 -13.86 17.73
N GLY A 246 20.44 -12.55 17.50
CA GLY A 246 21.45 -11.94 16.65
C GLY A 246 21.10 -11.81 15.18
N PHE A 247 20.00 -12.42 14.73
CA PHE A 247 19.53 -12.34 13.35
C PHE A 247 18.39 -11.33 13.21
N TRP A 248 18.40 -10.61 12.08
CA TRP A 248 17.31 -9.81 11.56
C TRP A 248 16.97 -10.30 10.15
N MET A 249 15.77 -10.83 9.98
CA MET A 249 15.30 -11.48 8.74
C MET A 249 14.57 -10.49 7.85
N PHE A 250 14.87 -10.56 6.55
CA PHE A 250 14.11 -9.89 5.52
C PHE A 250 13.04 -10.78 4.91
N GLN A 251 11.97 -10.17 4.41
CA GLN A 251 10.84 -10.85 3.77
C GLN A 251 11.27 -11.69 2.57
N ASN A 252 12.32 -11.31 1.84
CA ASN A 252 12.89 -12.12 0.76
C ASN A 252 13.66 -13.36 1.22
N GLY A 253 13.77 -13.66 2.52
CA GLY A 253 14.50 -14.81 3.05
C GLY A 253 16.00 -14.58 3.26
N THR A 254 16.50 -13.36 3.05
CA THR A 254 17.89 -13.00 3.41
C THR A 254 17.95 -12.43 4.84
N PHE A 255 19.15 -12.32 5.42
CA PHE A 255 19.31 -11.81 6.79
C PHE A 255 20.45 -10.80 6.96
N LEU A 256 20.34 -9.99 8.01
CA LEU A 256 21.45 -9.32 8.68
C LEU A 256 21.76 -10.08 9.98
N HIS A 257 23.02 -10.10 10.37
CA HIS A 257 23.47 -10.67 11.64
C HIS A 257 24.35 -9.64 12.37
N PHE A 258 24.32 -9.57 13.70
CA PHE A 258 25.10 -8.57 14.44
C PHE A 258 26.61 -8.72 14.20
N ASP A 259 27.11 -9.95 14.14
CA ASP A 259 28.45 -10.21 13.62
C ASP A 259 28.43 -9.96 12.11
N TYR A 260 29.09 -8.88 11.71
CA TYR A 260 29.19 -8.40 10.34
C TYR A 260 29.70 -9.48 9.38
N PHE A 261 30.63 -10.32 9.82
CA PHE A 261 31.29 -11.32 8.99
C PHE A 261 30.46 -12.60 8.81
N HIS A 262 29.39 -12.76 9.60
CA HIS A 262 28.55 -13.94 9.55
C HIS A 262 27.88 -14.11 8.17
N GLY A 263 28.14 -15.26 7.53
CA GLY A 263 27.62 -15.59 6.20
C GLY A 263 28.41 -15.00 5.03
N LEU A 264 29.56 -14.36 5.26
CA LEU A 264 30.51 -14.02 4.20
C LEU A 264 31.41 -15.21 3.88
N ALA A 265 31.67 -15.46 2.59
CA ALA A 265 32.51 -16.57 2.14
C ALA A 265 34.01 -16.30 2.39
N ASN A 266 34.44 -15.04 2.27
CA ASN A 266 35.81 -14.60 2.51
C ASN A 266 35.78 -13.49 3.57
N ILE A 267 36.58 -13.66 4.64
CA ILE A 267 36.80 -12.61 5.63
C ILE A 267 37.80 -11.64 5.01
N ASP A 268 37.33 -10.41 4.78
CA ASP A 268 38.20 -9.32 4.33
C ASP A 268 38.87 -8.69 5.55
N ASP A 269 40.16 -8.95 5.74
CA ASP A 269 40.96 -8.35 6.81
C ASP A 269 41.12 -6.82 6.66
N THR A 270 40.78 -6.26 5.49
CA THR A 270 40.77 -4.82 5.23
C THR A 270 39.39 -4.17 5.48
N ALA A 271 38.42 -4.94 5.97
CA ALA A 271 37.10 -4.42 6.29
C ALA A 271 37.20 -3.21 7.24
N ASP A 272 36.54 -2.12 6.84
CA ASP A 272 36.48 -0.87 7.59
C ASP A 272 35.88 -1.11 8.99
N ARG A 273 36.74 -0.98 10.03
CA ARG A 273 36.38 -1.25 11.42
C ARG A 273 35.22 -0.40 11.92
N GLU A 274 35.03 0.81 11.38
CA GLU A 274 33.91 1.66 11.77
C GLU A 274 32.59 1.15 11.17
N LYS A 275 32.61 0.70 9.91
CA LYS A 275 31.44 0.10 9.26
C LYS A 275 30.98 -1.17 9.95
N THR A 276 31.91 -2.05 10.31
CA THR A 276 31.57 -3.31 11.00
C THR A 276 30.95 -3.04 12.37
N LYS A 277 31.47 -2.04 13.11
CA LYS A 277 30.91 -1.57 14.38
C LYS A 277 29.49 -1.02 14.21
N HIS A 278 29.28 -0.09 13.28
CA HIS A 278 27.96 0.51 13.04
C HIS A 278 26.92 -0.50 12.56
N HIS A 279 27.32 -1.51 11.79
CA HIS A 279 26.46 -2.63 11.41
C HIS A 279 26.02 -3.44 12.63
N CYS A 280 26.97 -3.82 13.50
CA CYS A 280 26.67 -4.55 14.72
C CYS A 280 25.68 -3.79 15.62
N GLU A 281 25.97 -2.52 15.90
CA GLU A 281 25.12 -1.64 16.70
C GLU A 281 23.71 -1.50 16.10
N PHE A 282 23.61 -1.36 14.78
CA PHE A 282 22.33 -1.24 14.09
C PHE A 282 21.47 -2.51 14.20
N VAL A 283 22.05 -3.69 13.94
CA VAL A 283 21.30 -4.96 14.03
C VAL A 283 20.87 -5.24 15.47
N GLN A 284 21.75 -5.00 16.45
CA GLN A 284 21.42 -5.15 17.87
C GLN A 284 20.31 -4.18 18.30
N TYR A 285 20.36 -2.92 17.83
CA TYR A 285 19.32 -1.94 18.09
C TYR A 285 17.96 -2.40 17.56
N LEU A 286 17.90 -2.87 16.30
CA LEU A 286 16.66 -3.39 15.71
C LEU A 286 16.15 -4.63 16.45
N GLU A 287 17.06 -5.52 16.87
CA GLU A 287 16.71 -6.71 17.64
C GLU A 287 16.03 -6.36 18.96
N VAL A 288 16.61 -5.46 19.76
CA VAL A 288 16.08 -5.08 21.08
C VAL A 288 14.82 -4.22 20.95
N THR A 289 14.84 -3.26 20.03
CA THR A 289 13.82 -2.20 19.94
C THR A 289 12.56 -2.66 19.21
N ILE A 290 12.68 -3.56 18.22
CA ILE A 290 11.55 -4.00 17.39
C ILE A 290 11.28 -5.49 17.58
N LYS A 291 12.24 -6.35 17.21
CA LYS A 291 12.03 -7.80 17.18
C LYS A 291 11.64 -8.35 18.55
N GLN A 292 12.39 -8.02 19.61
CA GLN A 292 12.10 -8.49 20.96
C GLN A 292 10.76 -7.95 21.47
N GLN A 293 10.40 -6.70 21.15
CA GLN A 293 9.09 -6.16 21.52
C GLN A 293 7.96 -6.94 20.83
N PHE A 294 8.11 -7.27 19.55
CA PHE A 294 7.13 -8.04 18.80
C PHE A 294 7.02 -9.47 19.33
N GLN A 295 8.13 -10.08 19.77
CA GLN A 295 8.17 -11.41 20.39
C GLN A 295 7.50 -11.41 21.77
N LEU A 296 7.92 -10.51 22.66
CA LEU A 296 7.42 -10.40 24.03
C LEU A 296 5.91 -10.11 24.06
N LEU A 297 5.46 -9.24 23.15
CA LEU A 297 4.06 -8.91 23.02
C LEU A 297 3.29 -9.94 22.21
N GLN A 298 3.94 -10.81 21.43
CA GLN A 298 3.24 -11.69 20.47
C GLN A 298 2.26 -10.89 19.61
N ILE A 299 2.78 -9.85 18.94
CA ILE A 299 1.96 -9.00 18.07
C ILE A 299 1.33 -9.87 16.98
N ASP A 300 0.03 -9.74 16.78
CA ASP A 300 -0.71 -10.44 15.72
C ASP A 300 -0.93 -9.54 14.48
N GLU A 301 -1.50 -10.12 13.42
CA GLU A 301 -1.74 -9.47 12.14
C GLU A 301 -2.70 -8.26 12.23
N PHE A 302 -3.70 -8.31 13.12
CA PHE A 302 -4.66 -7.22 13.31
C PHE A 302 -4.01 -6.05 14.07
N GLU A 303 -3.28 -6.35 15.15
CA GLU A 303 -2.48 -5.38 15.90
C GLU A 303 -1.41 -4.73 15.00
N LEU A 304 -0.76 -5.51 14.13
CA LEU A 304 0.23 -5.03 13.16
C LEU A 304 -0.39 -4.05 12.16
N ALA A 305 -1.58 -4.38 11.62
CA ALA A 305 -2.32 -3.51 10.72
C ALA A 305 -2.74 -2.20 11.41
N ALA A 306 -3.17 -2.26 12.67
CA ALA A 306 -3.48 -1.08 13.47
C ALA A 306 -2.25 -0.19 13.68
N ILE A 307 -1.09 -0.77 14.02
CA ILE A 307 0.18 -0.03 14.18
C ILE A 307 0.56 0.68 12.88
N LYS A 308 0.53 -0.02 11.73
CA LYS A 308 0.81 0.58 10.41
C LYS A 308 -0.13 1.73 10.10
N THR A 309 -1.44 1.51 10.24
CA THR A 309 -2.45 2.54 9.98
C THR A 309 -2.28 3.75 10.90
N LEU A 310 -2.02 3.56 12.19
CA LEU A 310 -1.82 4.67 13.13
C LEU A 310 -0.53 5.46 12.85
N LEU A 311 0.52 4.82 12.34
CA LEU A 311 1.74 5.49 11.91
C LEU A 311 1.50 6.40 10.70
N LEU A 312 0.75 5.94 9.70
CA LEU A 312 0.30 6.76 8.57
C LEU A 312 -0.58 7.93 9.04
N LEU A 313 -1.53 7.65 9.93
CA LEU A 313 -2.49 8.67 10.40
C LEU A 313 -1.89 9.68 11.38
N SER A 314 -0.67 9.43 11.86
CA SER A 314 0.06 10.30 12.79
C SER A 314 1.48 10.55 12.27
N CYS A 315 1.59 11.08 11.05
CA CYS A 315 2.87 11.54 10.49
C CYS A 315 3.56 12.53 11.44
N SER A 316 4.87 12.36 11.61
CA SER A 316 5.66 13.20 12.52
C SER A 316 6.78 13.94 11.81
N TYR A 317 7.24 13.42 10.67
CA TYR A 317 8.40 13.91 9.93
C TYR A 317 8.20 13.71 8.42
N PRO A 318 8.83 14.51 7.54
CA PRO A 318 9.57 15.75 7.81
C PRO A 318 8.67 16.95 8.13
N LYS A 319 7.37 16.86 7.85
CA LYS A 319 6.41 17.96 8.04
C LYS A 319 5.26 17.50 8.96
N PRO A 320 5.22 17.93 10.24
CA PRO A 320 4.17 17.50 11.18
C PRO A 320 2.77 17.99 10.76
N GLU A 321 2.67 19.10 10.03
CA GLU A 321 1.40 19.67 9.57
C GLU A 321 1.04 19.28 8.13
N ILE A 322 1.59 18.18 7.62
CA ILE A 322 1.39 17.79 6.20
C ILE A 322 -0.08 17.59 5.83
N PHE A 323 -0.91 17.20 6.80
CA PHE A 323 -2.35 17.05 6.67
C PHE A 323 -3.16 18.19 7.31
N ALA A 324 -2.61 19.39 7.46
CA ALA A 324 -3.31 20.52 8.11
C ALA A 324 -4.71 20.78 7.51
N GLU A 325 -4.85 20.75 6.17
CA GLU A 325 -6.12 20.90 5.46
C GLU A 325 -7.12 19.76 5.76
N PHE A 326 -6.64 18.60 6.21
CA PHE A 326 -7.42 17.39 6.48
C PHE A 326 -7.45 17.01 7.96
N LYS A 327 -7.03 17.90 8.87
CA LYS A 327 -6.87 17.61 10.31
C LYS A 327 -8.10 16.96 10.92
N GLY A 328 -9.30 17.44 10.57
CA GLY A 328 -10.57 16.86 11.04
C GLY A 328 -10.77 15.41 10.57
N THR A 329 -10.57 15.14 9.28
CA THR A 329 -10.69 13.79 8.71
C THR A 329 -9.62 12.85 9.28
N MET A 330 -8.37 13.31 9.40
CA MET A 330 -7.28 12.53 10.00
C MET A 330 -7.58 12.16 11.45
N GLN A 331 -8.12 13.08 12.25
CA GLN A 331 -8.50 12.81 13.63
C GLN A 331 -9.64 11.77 13.71
N LYS A 332 -10.64 11.87 12.82
CA LYS A 332 -11.74 10.91 12.79
C LYS A 332 -11.26 9.50 12.39
N LEU A 333 -10.39 9.40 11.38
CA LEU A 333 -9.74 8.14 10.98
C LEU A 333 -8.92 7.54 12.12
N LYS A 334 -8.13 8.37 12.81
CA LYS A 334 -7.32 7.95 13.97
C LYS A 334 -8.19 7.42 15.11
N ASN A 335 -9.26 8.16 15.45
CA ASN A 335 -10.21 7.73 16.49
C ASN A 335 -10.90 6.42 16.13
N LYS A 336 -11.25 6.23 14.85
CA LYS A 336 -11.82 4.97 14.37
C LYS A 336 -10.84 3.81 14.49
N CYS A 337 -9.59 4.02 14.09
CA CYS A 337 -8.54 3.00 14.24
C CYS A 337 -8.33 2.62 15.71
N PHE A 338 -8.33 3.60 16.62
CA PHE A 338 -8.28 3.33 18.07
C PHE A 338 -9.50 2.57 18.57
N ALA A 339 -10.71 2.92 18.12
CA ALA A 339 -11.93 2.25 18.53
C ALA A 339 -11.97 0.78 18.06
N GLU A 340 -11.54 0.50 16.83
CA GLU A 340 -11.46 -0.87 16.30
C GLU A 340 -10.39 -1.69 17.01
N LEU A 341 -9.20 -1.12 17.26
CA LEU A 341 -8.17 -1.77 18.06
C LEU A 341 -8.66 -2.07 19.47
N MET A 342 -9.28 -1.09 20.15
CA MET A 342 -9.83 -1.30 21.49
C MET A 342 -10.93 -2.37 21.52
N SER A 343 -11.82 -2.39 20.53
CA SER A 343 -12.86 -3.42 20.40
C SER A 343 -12.25 -4.81 20.25
N TYR A 344 -11.27 -4.95 19.34
CA TYR A 344 -10.54 -6.19 19.14
C TYR A 344 -9.85 -6.67 20.42
N LEU A 345 -9.14 -5.78 21.11
CA LEU A 345 -8.42 -6.09 22.35
C LEU A 345 -9.36 -6.43 23.50
N THR A 346 -10.52 -5.77 23.60
CA THR A 346 -11.51 -6.05 24.65
C THR A 346 -12.05 -7.48 24.54
N VAL A 347 -12.27 -7.95 23.31
CA VAL A 347 -12.68 -9.34 23.05
C VAL A 347 -11.53 -10.31 23.30
N LYS A 348 -10.32 -9.99 22.82
CA LYS A 348 -9.15 -10.88 22.91
C LYS A 348 -8.59 -11.00 24.33
N LEU A 349 -8.57 -9.91 25.10
CA LEU A 349 -7.91 -9.78 26.40
C LEU A 349 -8.77 -8.98 27.40
N PRO A 350 -9.95 -9.48 27.84
CA PRO A 350 -10.92 -8.71 28.62
C PRO A 350 -10.38 -8.13 29.94
N ALA A 351 -9.37 -8.74 30.54
CA ALA A 351 -8.80 -8.28 31.81
C ALA A 351 -7.67 -7.23 31.64
N THR A 352 -6.97 -7.23 30.51
CA THR A 352 -5.72 -6.45 30.31
C THR A 352 -5.69 -5.64 29.02
N HIS A 353 -6.82 -5.53 28.30
CA HIS A 353 -6.92 -4.85 27.01
C HIS A 353 -6.42 -3.39 27.04
N ALA A 354 -6.69 -2.64 28.11
CA ALA A 354 -6.24 -1.25 28.26
C ALA A 354 -4.71 -1.16 28.40
N GLU A 355 -4.12 -2.03 29.22
CA GLU A 355 -2.66 -2.15 29.35
C GLU A 355 -2.02 -2.58 28.02
N ARG A 356 -2.63 -3.56 27.34
CA ARG A 356 -2.21 -4.03 26.01
C ARG A 356 -2.22 -2.90 25.00
N PHE A 357 -3.29 -2.10 24.95
CA PHE A 357 -3.39 -0.95 24.07
C PHE A 357 -2.24 0.03 24.34
N GLY A 358 -1.98 0.38 25.61
CA GLY A 358 -0.84 1.22 26.00
C GLY A 358 0.51 0.67 25.50
N LYS A 359 0.76 -0.63 25.68
CA LYS A 359 1.99 -1.29 25.19
C LYS A 359 2.14 -1.18 23.66
N LEU A 360 1.06 -1.37 22.89
CA LEU A 360 1.09 -1.23 21.43
C LEU A 360 1.39 0.21 20.99
N ILE A 361 0.87 1.22 21.70
CA ILE A 361 1.19 2.63 21.41
C ILE A 361 2.66 2.94 21.71
N LEU A 362 3.25 2.37 22.76
CA LEU A 362 4.68 2.51 23.03
C LEU A 362 5.54 1.90 21.92
N VAL A 363 5.17 0.71 21.40
CA VAL A 363 5.83 0.09 20.24
C VAL A 363 5.82 1.01 19.02
N MET A 364 4.74 1.74 18.77
CA MET A 364 4.73 2.74 17.69
C MET A 364 5.78 3.85 17.91
N GLY A 365 6.02 4.25 19.16
CA GLY A 365 7.08 5.22 19.52
C GLY A 365 8.47 4.68 19.18
N GLU A 366 8.73 3.43 19.56
CA GLU A 366 9.99 2.72 19.25
C GLU A 366 10.23 2.58 17.75
N ILE A 367 9.20 2.26 16.97
CA ILE A 367 9.30 2.20 15.50
C ILE A 367 9.70 3.56 14.92
N ARG A 368 9.12 4.67 15.40
CA ARG A 368 9.51 6.02 14.95
C ARG A 368 10.95 6.37 15.30
N ALA A 369 11.43 5.95 16.47
CA ALA A 369 12.84 6.11 16.83
C ALA A 369 13.74 5.31 15.87
N ALA A 370 13.36 4.07 15.56
CA ALA A 370 14.08 3.20 14.64
C ALA A 370 14.11 3.73 13.19
N VAL A 371 13.09 4.45 12.73
CA VAL A 371 13.11 5.16 11.43
C VAL A 371 14.30 6.12 11.38
N LYS A 372 14.50 6.94 12.42
CA LYS A 372 15.64 7.89 12.51
C LYS A 372 16.98 7.17 12.54
N VAL A 373 17.05 6.06 13.28
CA VAL A 373 18.26 5.21 13.35
C VAL A 373 18.58 4.63 11.97
N LEU A 374 17.60 4.15 11.21
CA LEU A 374 17.81 3.67 9.84
C LEU A 374 18.34 4.78 8.94
N TYR A 375 17.77 5.99 8.98
CA TYR A 375 18.28 7.12 8.21
C TYR A 375 19.74 7.47 8.56
N ASN A 376 20.12 7.42 9.83
CA ASN A 376 21.51 7.60 10.22
C ASN A 376 22.39 6.44 9.73
N HIS A 377 21.88 5.20 9.79
CA HIS A 377 22.60 4.03 9.29
C HIS A 377 22.87 4.12 7.77
N THR A 378 21.96 4.69 6.96
CA THR A 378 22.20 4.90 5.52
C THR A 378 23.43 5.76 5.20
N LYS A 379 23.92 6.56 6.16
CA LYS A 379 25.09 7.43 5.98
C LYS A 379 26.43 6.71 6.17
N VAL A 380 26.43 5.58 6.88
CA VAL A 380 27.64 4.86 7.31
C VAL A 380 27.68 3.41 6.84
N SER A 381 26.54 2.85 6.43
CA SER A 381 26.40 1.45 6.02
C SER A 381 26.83 1.22 4.58
N ASP A 382 27.50 0.11 4.33
CA ASP A 382 27.79 -0.39 2.98
C ASP A 382 26.58 -1.11 2.34
N LEU A 383 25.69 -1.69 3.16
CA LEU A 383 24.48 -2.39 2.74
C LEU A 383 23.28 -1.44 2.56
N PHE A 384 23.18 -0.41 3.39
CA PHE A 384 22.12 0.61 3.35
C PHE A 384 22.55 1.89 2.63
N ASP A 385 23.54 1.81 1.73
CA ASP A 385 24.07 2.94 0.97
C ASP A 385 23.11 3.36 -0.17
N PRO A 386 22.48 4.55 -0.10
CA PRO A 386 21.58 5.02 -1.14
C PRO A 386 22.22 5.17 -2.52
N SER A 387 23.56 5.31 -2.61
CA SER A 387 24.26 5.38 -3.90
C SER A 387 24.17 4.08 -4.70
N LYS A 388 23.98 2.94 -4.01
CA LYS A 388 23.82 1.60 -4.59
C LYS A 388 22.37 1.25 -4.91
N PHE A 389 21.43 2.13 -4.57
CA PHE A 389 20.00 1.89 -4.71
C PHE A 389 19.45 2.45 -6.02
N ASN A 390 18.34 1.88 -6.48
CA ASN A 390 17.66 2.36 -7.68
C ASN A 390 17.03 3.75 -7.44
N MET A 391 16.70 4.44 -8.53
CA MET A 391 16.15 5.80 -8.45
C MET A 391 14.84 5.89 -7.66
N PHE A 392 14.03 4.83 -7.68
CA PHE A 392 12.76 4.80 -6.95
C PHE A 392 12.99 4.86 -5.43
N VAL A 393 13.80 3.95 -4.89
CA VAL A 393 14.15 3.91 -3.46
C VAL A 393 14.83 5.21 -3.04
N ARG A 394 15.79 5.69 -3.84
CA ARG A 394 16.48 6.97 -3.59
C ARG A 394 15.53 8.17 -3.54
N SER A 395 14.48 8.16 -4.37
CA SER A 395 13.53 9.27 -4.42
C SER A 395 12.75 9.47 -3.12
N PHE A 396 12.58 8.41 -2.32
CA PHE A 396 11.95 8.49 -0.99
C PHE A 396 12.98 8.69 0.13
N LEU A 397 14.12 7.99 0.09
CA LEU A 397 15.15 8.13 1.13
C LEU A 397 15.83 9.50 1.15
N LEU A 398 15.86 10.22 0.03
CA LEU A 398 16.50 11.54 -0.09
C LEU A 398 15.49 12.69 -0.14
N THR A 399 14.22 12.45 0.24
CA THR A 399 13.20 13.50 0.43
C THR A 399 13.47 14.26 1.72
#